data_AF-A0A3C1CBP8-F1
#
_entry.id   AF-A0A3C1CBP8-F1
#
_cell.length_a   1.000
_cell.length_b   1.000
_cell.length_c   1.000
_cell.angle_alpha   90.00
_cell.angle_beta   90.00
_cell.angle_gamma   90.00
#
_symmetry.space_group_name_H-M   'P 1'
#
loop_
_entity.id
_entity.type
_entity.pdbx_description
1 polymer ?
#
loop_
_entity_poly.entity_id
_entity_poly.type
_entity_poly.pdbx_seq_one_letter_code
_entity_poly.pdbx_strand_id
1 'polypeptide(L)'
;MEEDGMISIKRIKMKKILFLFLVLLLLSFSSERYFVFKMTEKQANYHWQNMEQIKSILDQSMLPHIQVKQIITAIDTLQRDLQIGLKVDSSSSTDDKR
;
A
#
# COMPACT_ATOMS: atom_id res chain seq x y z
N MET A 1 -10.24 46.78 -38.27
CA MET A 1 -9.41 45.56 -38.30
C MET A 1 -8.72 45.27 -36.96
N GLU A 2 -8.83 46.12 -35.92
CA GLU A 2 -8.17 45.89 -34.62
C GLU A 2 -8.99 45.05 -33.61
N GLU A 3 -10.33 45.14 -33.62
CA GLU A 3 -11.15 44.41 -32.63
C GLU A 3 -11.12 42.88 -32.81
N ASP A 4 -11.03 42.39 -34.04
CA ASP A 4 -11.04 40.96 -34.35
C ASP A 4 -9.75 40.26 -33.86
N GLY A 5 -8.61 40.97 -33.92
CA GLY A 5 -7.34 40.53 -33.35
C GLY A 5 -7.39 40.39 -31.83
N MET A 6 -8.02 41.35 -31.14
CA MET A 6 -8.14 41.34 -29.68
C MET A 6 -9.02 40.19 -29.16
N ILE A 7 -10.10 39.86 -29.87
CA ILE A 7 -10.99 38.74 -29.54
C ILE A 7 -10.28 37.38 -29.76
N SER A 8 -9.41 37.29 -30.78
CA SER A 8 -8.61 36.09 -31.02
C SER A 8 -7.59 35.82 -29.91
N ILE A 9 -6.88 36.85 -29.44
CA ILE A 9 -5.90 36.74 -28.34
C ILE A 9 -6.59 36.31 -27.02
N LYS A 10 -7.77 36.86 -26.73
CA LYS A 10 -8.56 36.49 -25.56
C LYS A 10 -8.97 35.02 -25.60
N ARG A 11 -9.40 34.50 -26.76
CA ARG A 11 -9.72 33.08 -26.96
C ARG A 11 -8.51 32.17 -26.78
N ILE A 12 -7.33 32.58 -27.26
CA ILE A 12 -6.08 31.80 -27.09
C ILE A 12 -5.68 31.74 -25.62
N LYS A 13 -5.74 32.86 -24.88
CA LYS A 13 -5.47 32.86 -23.42
C LYS A 13 -6.43 31.96 -22.66
N MET A 14 -7.72 32.00 -22.99
CA MET A 14 -8.76 31.20 -22.33
C MET A 14 -8.56 29.69 -22.56
N LYS A 15 -8.16 29.29 -23.79
CA LYS A 15 -7.82 27.90 -24.11
C LYS A 15 -6.58 27.40 -23.35
N LYS A 16 -5.56 28.26 -23.17
CA LYS A 16 -4.36 27.91 -22.37
C LYS A 16 -4.69 27.70 -20.90
N ILE A 17 -5.57 28.52 -20.33
CA ILE A 17 -6.05 28.39 -18.95
C ILE A 17 -6.83 27.08 -18.78
N LEU A 18 -7.73 26.78 -19.71
CA LEU A 18 -8.49 25.52 -19.70
C LEU A 18 -7.56 24.29 -19.81
N PHE A 19 -6.54 24.37 -20.68
CA PHE A 19 -5.55 23.31 -20.83
C PHE A 19 -4.71 23.12 -19.57
N LEU A 20 -4.29 24.22 -18.91
CA LEU A 20 -3.57 24.16 -17.64
C LEU A 20 -4.42 23.49 -16.54
N PHE A 21 -5.71 23.83 -16.48
CA PHE A 21 -6.65 23.23 -15.53
C PHE A 21 -6.87 21.74 -15.80
N LEU A 22 -6.93 21.34 -17.07
CA LEU A 22 -7.04 19.94 -17.48
C LEU A 22 -5.81 19.13 -17.05
N VAL A 23 -4.60 19.68 -17.25
CA VAL A 23 -3.35 19.04 -16.79
C VAL A 23 -3.33 18.92 -15.27
N LEU A 24 -3.76 19.96 -14.55
CA LEU A 24 -3.81 19.93 -13.08
C LEU A 24 -4.79 18.87 -12.55
N LEU A 25 -5.94 18.72 -13.22
CA LEU A 25 -6.93 17.68 -12.91
C LEU A 25 -6.38 16.27 -13.14
N LEU A 26 -5.64 16.05 -14.23
CA LEU A 26 -5.01 14.75 -14.50
C LEU A 26 -3.94 14.39 -13.47
N LEU A 27 -3.19 15.38 -12.97
CA LEU A 27 -2.17 15.17 -11.93
C LEU A 27 -2.78 14.95 -10.53
N SER A 28 -4.04 15.33 -10.32
CA SER A 28 -4.73 15.14 -9.04
C SER A 28 -5.18 13.70 -8.78
N PHE A 29 -5.11 12.82 -9.80
CA PHE A 29 -5.63 11.46 -9.74
C PHE A 29 -4.49 10.42 -9.72
N SER A 30 -3.56 10.50 -8.76
CA SER A 30 -2.70 9.34 -8.44
C SER A 30 -1.94 9.57 -7.12
N SER A 31 -2.66 9.56 -5.99
CA SER A 31 -2.01 9.41 -4.70
C SER A 31 -2.76 8.37 -3.86
N GLU A 32 -2.81 7.14 -4.36
CA GLU A 32 -3.04 6.00 -3.48
C GLU A 32 -1.88 5.94 -2.49
N ARG A 33 -2.16 6.25 -1.22
CA ARG A 33 -1.14 6.16 -0.17
C ARG A 33 -0.92 4.69 0.17
N TYR A 34 0.05 4.08 -0.49
CA TYR A 34 0.56 2.78 -0.10
C TYR A 34 1.35 2.94 1.20
N PHE A 35 0.73 2.59 2.33
CA PHE A 35 1.47 2.41 3.58
C PHE A 35 2.29 1.12 3.45
N VAL A 36 3.54 1.24 3.00
CA VAL A 36 4.47 0.11 2.94
C VAL A 36 4.98 -0.14 4.36
N PHE A 37 4.44 -1.16 5.02
CA PHE A 37 4.91 -1.62 6.31
C PHE A 37 6.20 -2.43 6.11
N LYS A 38 7.35 -1.77 6.31
CA LYS A 38 8.68 -2.42 6.26
C LYS A 38 9.06 -2.91 7.64
N MET A 39 9.46 -4.17 7.74
CA MET A 39 9.94 -4.76 9.00
C MET A 39 11.29 -5.43 8.77
N THR A 40 12.18 -5.32 9.76
CA THR A 40 13.45 -6.05 9.73
C THR A 40 13.21 -7.55 9.92
N GLU A 41 14.12 -8.39 9.41
CA GLU A 41 14.05 -9.85 9.60
C GLU A 41 13.95 -10.23 11.09
N LYS A 42 14.68 -9.52 11.97
CA LYS A 42 14.63 -9.74 13.41
C LYS A 42 13.24 -9.47 13.99
N GLN A 43 12.58 -8.39 13.57
CA GLN A 43 11.21 -8.07 14.00
C GLN A 43 10.22 -9.10 13.48
N ALA A 44 10.35 -9.51 12.22
CA ALA A 44 9.48 -10.52 11.64
C ALA A 44 9.59 -11.87 12.36
N ASN A 45 10.80 -12.33 12.66
CA ASN A 45 11.02 -13.55 13.44
C ASN A 45 10.44 -13.44 14.86
N TYR A 46 10.56 -12.28 15.52
CA TYR A 46 9.94 -12.06 16.82
C TYR A 46 8.42 -12.21 16.77
N HIS A 47 7.75 -11.59 15.80
CA HIS A 47 6.31 -11.72 15.63
C HIS A 47 5.90 -13.14 15.25
N TRP A 48 6.69 -13.83 14.42
CA TRP A 48 6.46 -15.22 14.06
C TRP A 48 6.45 -16.14 15.30
N GLN A 49 7.48 -16.02 16.15
CA GLN A 49 7.59 -16.83 17.36
C GLN A 49 6.46 -16.57 18.35
N ASN A 50 6.09 -15.30 18.55
CA ASN A 50 4.95 -14.96 19.41
C ASN A 50 3.64 -15.57 18.90
N MET A 51 3.41 -15.57 17.58
CA MET A 51 2.24 -16.20 16.98
C MET A 51 2.21 -17.72 17.18
N GLU A 52 3.36 -18.40 17.03
CA GLU A 52 3.46 -19.84 17.33
C GLU A 52 3.18 -20.16 18.81
N GLN A 53 3.69 -19.33 19.72
CA GLN A 53 3.41 -19.47 21.15
C GLN A 53 1.91 -19.30 21.44
N ILE A 54 1.26 -18.31 20.83
CA ILE A 54 -0.18 -18.09 20.99
C ILE A 54 -0.98 -19.30 20.46
N LYS A 55 -0.60 -19.88 19.31
CA LYS A 55 -1.24 -21.11 18.80
C LYS A 55 -1.15 -22.26 19.80
N SER A 56 0.04 -22.49 20.35
CA SER A 56 0.25 -23.52 21.39
C SER A 56 -0.60 -23.30 22.65
N ILE A 57 -0.73 -22.04 23.09
CA ILE A 57 -1.58 -21.68 24.24
C ILE A 57 -3.06 -21.92 23.91
N LEU A 58 -3.50 -21.56 22.69
CA LEU A 58 -4.88 -21.76 22.25
C LEU A 58 -5.26 -23.24 22.17
N ASP A 59 -4.36 -24.09 21.69
CA ASP A 59 -4.57 -25.55 21.64
C ASP A 59 -4.72 -26.17 23.04
N GLN A 60 -4.07 -25.58 24.05
CA GLN A 60 -4.16 -26.00 25.45
C GLN A 60 -5.28 -25.31 26.23
N SER A 61 -5.92 -24.30 25.63
CA SER A 61 -6.93 -23.49 26.30
C SER A 61 -8.27 -24.24 26.42
N MET A 62 -9.06 -23.88 27.43
CA MET A 62 -10.43 -24.40 27.59
C MET A 62 -11.46 -23.66 26.72
N LEU A 63 -11.01 -23.04 25.63
CA LEU A 63 -11.90 -22.34 24.70
C LEU A 63 -12.70 -23.33 23.84
N PRO A 64 -13.91 -22.97 23.37
CA PRO A 64 -14.63 -23.79 22.42
C PRO A 64 -13.80 -24.06 21.16
N HIS A 65 -13.72 -25.32 20.72
CA HIS A 65 -12.89 -25.75 19.59
C HIS A 65 -13.10 -24.90 18.32
N ILE A 66 -14.34 -24.47 18.05
CA ILE A 66 -14.65 -23.60 16.90
C ILE A 66 -13.96 -22.24 17.02
N GLN A 67 -13.92 -21.65 18.22
CA GLN A 67 -13.23 -20.37 18.46
C GLN A 67 -11.72 -20.52 18.32
N VAL A 68 -11.15 -21.61 18.88
CA VAL A 68 -9.72 -21.93 18.72
C VAL A 68 -9.35 -22.02 17.24
N LYS A 69 -10.13 -22.77 16.45
CA LYS A 69 -9.89 -22.90 15.01
C LYS A 69 -9.98 -21.57 14.26
N GLN A 70 -10.95 -20.72 14.60
CA GLN A 70 -11.09 -19.39 14.00
C GLN A 70 -9.87 -18.52 14.28
N ILE A 71 -9.38 -18.51 15.53
CA ILE A 71 -8.21 -17.71 15.92
C ILE A 71 -6.94 -18.26 15.27
N ILE A 72 -6.74 -19.59 15.26
CA ILE A 72 -5.59 -20.21 14.57
C ILE A 72 -5.59 -19.87 13.07
N THR A 73 -6.75 -19.94 12.42
CA THR A 73 -6.88 -19.58 10.99
C THR A 73 -6.52 -18.11 10.73
N ALA A 74 -6.89 -17.21 11.66
CA ALA A 74 -6.50 -15.80 11.58
C ALA A 74 -4.99 -15.62 11.76
N ILE A 75 -4.38 -16.33 12.73
CA ILE A 75 -2.93 -16.31 12.95
C ILE A 75 -2.18 -16.82 11.72
N ASP A 76 -2.62 -17.93 11.12
CA ASP A 76 -2.00 -18.48 9.90
C ASP A 76 -2.09 -17.51 8.72
N THR A 77 -3.15 -16.71 8.65
CA THR A 77 -3.30 -15.66 7.64
C THR A 77 -2.30 -14.53 7.87
N LEU A 78 -2.15 -14.06 9.12
CA LEU A 78 -1.14 -13.05 9.47
C LEU A 78 0.29 -13.54 9.19
N GLN A 79 0.57 -14.81 9.48
CA GLN A 79 1.84 -15.45 9.16
C GLN A 79 2.11 -15.50 7.66
N ARG A 80 1.09 -15.82 6.85
CA ARG A 80 1.19 -15.79 5.39
C ARG A 80 1.51 -14.39 4.87
N ASP A 81 0.81 -13.38 5.36
CA ASP A 81 1.02 -11.98 4.95
C ASP A 81 2.42 -11.49 5.33
N LEU A 82 2.90 -11.86 6.53
CA LEU A 82 4.26 -11.59 6.99
C LEU A 82 5.30 -12.20 6.03
N GLN A 83 5.12 -13.46 5.61
CA GLN A 83 6.01 -14.12 4.67
C GLN A 83 6.02 -13.46 3.29
N ILE A 84 4.86 -13.02 2.81
CA ILE A 84 4.75 -12.31 1.53
C ILE A 84 5.54 -10.99 1.62
N GLY A 85 5.37 -10.22 2.70
CA GLY A 85 6.11 -8.98 2.93
C GLY A 85 7.63 -9.18 2.92
N LEU A 86 8.13 -10.19 3.64
CA LEU A 86 9.57 -10.51 3.67
C LEU A 86 10.13 -10.93 2.30
N LYS A 87 9.37 -11.69 1.51
CA LYS A 87 9.78 -12.09 0.15
C LYS A 87 9.90 -10.88 -0.77
N VAL A 88 8.95 -9.94 -0.69
CA VAL A 88 8.99 -8.70 -1.48
C VAL A 88 10.22 -7.88 -1.12
N ASP A 89 10.50 -7.69 0.18
CA ASP A 89 11.65 -6.90 0.63
C ASP A 89 12.99 -7.50 0.18
N SER A 90 13.18 -8.83 0.26
CA SER A 90 14.39 -9.49 -0.23
C SER A 90 14.59 -9.36 -1.75
N SER A 91 13.52 -9.47 -2.54
CA SER A 91 13.58 -9.33 -4.01
C SER A 91 13.81 -7.90 -4.50
N SER A 92 13.42 -6.88 -3.72
CA SER A 92 13.62 -5.46 -4.07
C SER A 92 15.02 -4.93 -3.76
N SER A 93 15.82 -5.67 -2.97
CA SER A 93 17.16 -5.26 -2.55
C SER A 93 18.27 -5.49 -3.60
N THR A 94 17.94 -6.03 -4.77
CA THR A 94 18.91 -6.38 -5.82
C THR A 94 19.08 -5.33 -6.92
N ASP A 95 18.34 -4.22 -6.89
CA ASP A 95 18.34 -3.21 -7.98
C ASP A 95 19.14 -1.93 -7.67
N ASP A 96 19.78 -1.83 -6.50
CA ASP A 96 20.54 -0.63 -6.06
C ASP A 96 22.07 -0.74 -6.31
N LYS A 97 22.46 -1.45 -7.38
CA LYS A 97 23.85 -1.52 -7.86
C LYS A 97 23.91 -1.61 -9.39
N ARG A 98 23.46 -0.57 -10.11
CA ARG A 98 23.87 -0.31 -11.49
C ARG A 98 24.04 1.18 -11.75
#